data_AF-A0A0R3WCZ9-F1
#
_entry.id   AF-A0A0R3WCZ9-F1
#
_cell.length_a   1.000
_cell.length_b   1.000
_cell.length_c   1.000
_cell.angle_alpha   90.00
_cell.angle_beta   90.00
_cell.angle_gamma   90.00
#
_symmetry.space_group_name_H-M   'P 1'
#
loop_
_entity.id
_entity.type
_entity.pdbx_description
1 polymer ?
#
loop_
_entity_poly.entity_id
_entity_poly.type
_entity_poly.pdbx_seq_one_letter_code
_entity_poly.pdbx_strand_id
1 'polypeptide(L)'
;LQPGPNPFRAPIILNVYIKYDERKQALDVLVRNLQNTPLNRKVRVNTKFLLPTCPQLMENKKLLKRFRSRERCSDGVVIVDARRTSKKRGPNPHFNEDFHFTPLIARDVKMGKLIFEIYEVKKKHKSFLGTIELCGSEIELKCDMAYSLYLHNPTAPRLRRRRHHRHRRRRHRRHHRTVSDL
;
A
#
# COMPACT_ATOMS: atom_id res chain seq x y z
N LEU A 1 -25.22 -12.64 35.48
CA LEU A 1 -24.35 -11.56 34.98
C LEU A 1 -23.84 -11.96 33.60
N GLN A 2 -24.47 -11.46 32.53
CA GLN A 2 -23.86 -11.59 31.21
C GLN A 2 -22.65 -10.64 31.18
N PRO A 3 -21.45 -11.10 30.78
CA PRO A 3 -20.32 -10.21 30.64
C PRO A 3 -20.68 -9.16 29.59
N GLY A 4 -20.65 -7.88 29.99
CA GLY A 4 -20.84 -6.76 29.07
C GLY A 4 -19.85 -6.83 27.91
N PRO A 5 -20.14 -6.17 26.77
CA PRO A 5 -19.27 -6.21 25.60
C PRO A 5 -17.86 -5.74 26.00
N ASN A 6 -16.87 -6.63 25.87
CA ASN A 6 -15.48 -6.30 26.16
C ASN A 6 -15.04 -5.17 25.22
N PRO A 7 -14.75 -3.95 25.73
CA PRO A 7 -14.47 -2.79 24.90
C PRO A 7 -13.09 -2.88 24.24
N PHE A 8 -12.22 -3.77 24.72
CA PHE A 8 -10.87 -3.93 24.23
C PHE A 8 -10.81 -4.93 23.08
N ARG A 9 -10.88 -4.39 21.85
CA ARG A 9 -10.51 -5.15 20.67
C ARG A 9 -8.98 -5.11 20.52
N ALA A 10 -8.34 -6.26 20.64
CA ALA A 10 -6.88 -6.37 20.44
C ALA A 10 -6.48 -5.81 19.05
N PRO A 11 -5.37 -5.06 18.96
CA PRO A 11 -4.91 -4.50 17.69
C PRO A 11 -4.54 -5.63 16.72
N ILE A 12 -4.78 -5.41 15.43
CA ILE A 12 -4.27 -6.31 14.39
C ILE A 12 -2.76 -6.14 14.33
N ILE A 13 -2.02 -7.26 14.41
CA ILE A 13 -0.55 -7.28 14.35
C ILE A 13 -0.15 -7.97 13.06
N LEU A 14 0.80 -7.39 12.33
CA LEU A 14 1.42 -7.95 11.14
C LEU A 14 2.85 -8.37 11.46
N ASN A 15 3.15 -9.66 11.32
CA ASN A 15 4.50 -10.16 11.47
C ASN A 15 5.16 -10.34 10.11
N VAL A 16 6.33 -9.73 9.93
CA VAL A 16 7.13 -9.80 8.71
C VAL A 16 8.58 -10.11 9.03
N TYR A 17 9.29 -10.73 8.10
CA TYR A 17 10.74 -10.81 8.12
C TYR A 17 11.26 -10.00 6.94
N ILE A 18 12.29 -9.19 7.19
CA ILE A 18 12.88 -8.32 6.19
C ILE A 18 14.37 -8.58 6.13
N LYS A 19 14.88 -8.73 4.91
CA LYS A 19 16.29 -8.92 4.61
C LYS A 19 16.69 -8.00 3.48
N TYR A 20 17.88 -7.43 3.58
CA TYR A 20 18.48 -6.67 2.49
C TYR A 20 19.73 -7.39 1.96
N ASP A 21 19.77 -7.59 0.64
CA ASP A 21 20.93 -8.13 -0.08
C ASP A 21 21.54 -7.01 -0.93
N GLU A 22 22.65 -6.44 -0.43
CA GLU A 22 23.39 -5.36 -1.11
C GLU A 22 23.92 -5.80 -2.48
N ARG A 23 24.35 -7.06 -2.62
CA ARG A 23 24.92 -7.57 -3.89
C ARG A 23 23.85 -7.65 -4.97
N LYS A 24 22.63 -8.06 -4.59
CA LYS A 24 21.48 -8.15 -5.51
C LYS A 24 20.69 -6.84 -5.61
N GLN A 25 20.99 -5.86 -4.76
CA GLN A 25 20.19 -4.63 -4.61
C GLN A 25 18.71 -4.99 -4.37
N ALA A 26 18.47 -5.89 -3.43
CA ALA A 26 17.16 -6.49 -3.19
C ALA A 26 16.73 -6.32 -1.73
N LEU A 27 15.52 -5.81 -1.54
CA LEU A 27 14.83 -5.85 -0.25
C LEU A 27 13.81 -6.98 -0.29
N ASP A 28 14.07 -8.03 0.46
CA ASP A 28 13.21 -9.20 0.57
C ASP A 28 12.29 -9.04 1.78
N VAL A 29 10.98 -9.21 1.56
CA VAL A 29 9.95 -9.05 2.59
C VAL A 29 9.08 -10.29 2.62
N LEU A 30 9.25 -11.10 3.65
CA LEU A 30 8.41 -12.26 3.94
C LEU A 30 7.22 -11.81 4.79
N VAL A 31 6.03 -11.86 4.21
CA VAL A 31 4.78 -11.65 4.96
C VAL A 31 4.36 -12.96 5.60
N ARG A 32 4.54 -13.10 6.92
CA ARG A 32 4.24 -14.36 7.62
C ARG A 32 2.79 -14.51 7.96
N ASN A 33 2.28 -13.68 8.88
CA ASN A 33 0.90 -13.78 9.32
C ASN A 33 0.37 -12.43 9.83
N LEU A 34 -0.95 -12.38 9.94
CA LEU A 34 -1.62 -11.41 10.80
C LEU A 34 -2.06 -12.11 12.10
N GLN A 35 -2.23 -11.33 13.15
CA GLN A 35 -2.90 -11.73 14.39
C GLN A 35 -4.10 -10.82 14.66
N ASN A 36 -5.04 -11.31 15.46
CA ASN A 36 -6.24 -10.58 15.90
C ASN A 36 -7.15 -10.10 14.75
N THR A 37 -7.13 -10.77 13.60
CA THR A 37 -8.03 -10.46 12.49
C THR A 37 -9.46 -10.94 12.76
N PRO A 38 -10.48 -10.44 12.03
CA PRO A 38 -11.86 -10.88 12.25
C PRO A 38 -12.06 -12.39 11.99
N LEU A 39 -12.63 -13.12 12.96
CA LEU A 39 -12.72 -14.60 13.05
C LEU A 39 -13.20 -15.30 11.76
N ASN A 40 -14.15 -14.70 11.04
CA ASN A 40 -14.83 -15.34 9.90
C ASN A 40 -14.57 -14.68 8.54
N ARG A 41 -13.54 -13.83 8.44
CA ARG A 41 -13.28 -13.06 7.22
C ARG A 41 -12.00 -13.50 6.54
N LYS A 42 -12.02 -13.47 5.19
CA LYS A 42 -10.78 -13.60 4.42
C LYS A 42 -10.10 -12.26 4.42
N VAL A 43 -8.79 -12.24 4.63
CA VAL A 43 -7.97 -11.04 4.57
C VAL A 43 -6.84 -11.20 3.56
N ARG A 44 -6.30 -10.07 3.12
CA ARG A 44 -5.13 -9.99 2.26
C ARG A 44 -4.32 -8.76 2.64
N VAL A 45 -3.01 -8.87 2.57
CA VAL A 45 -2.08 -7.75 2.73
C VAL A 45 -1.61 -7.32 1.35
N ASN A 46 -1.72 -6.03 1.05
CA ASN A 46 -1.09 -5.41 -0.10
C ASN A 46 0.17 -4.69 0.39
N THR A 47 1.35 -5.11 -0.08
CA THR A 47 2.66 -4.57 0.33
C THR A 47 3.20 -3.68 -0.78
N LYS A 48 3.59 -2.45 -0.45
CA LYS A 48 4.17 -1.49 -1.40
C LYS A 48 5.48 -0.94 -0.84
N PHE A 49 6.43 -0.69 -1.73
CA PHE A 49 7.61 0.11 -1.39
C PHE A 49 7.50 1.48 -2.04
N LEU A 50 7.59 2.52 -1.22
CA LEU A 50 7.45 3.92 -1.62
C LEU A 50 8.78 4.65 -1.50
N LEU A 51 9.13 5.46 -2.51
CA LEU A 51 10.25 6.39 -2.47
C LEU A 51 9.76 7.84 -2.54
N PRO A 52 10.19 8.73 -1.63
CA PRO A 52 9.87 10.14 -1.74
C PRO A 52 10.55 10.73 -2.98
N THR A 53 9.80 11.44 -3.82
CA THR A 53 10.36 12.28 -4.88
C THR A 53 10.56 13.68 -4.34
N CYS A 54 11.63 13.86 -3.56
CA CYS A 54 12.13 15.19 -3.27
C CYS A 54 12.68 15.82 -4.57
N PRO A 55 12.40 17.11 -4.86
CA PRO A 55 12.90 17.80 -6.06
C PRO A 55 14.42 17.72 -6.23
N GLN A 56 15.17 17.80 -5.13
CA GLN A 56 16.64 17.67 -5.09
C GLN A 56 17.14 16.27 -5.52
N LEU A 57 16.32 15.22 -5.38
CA LEU A 57 16.62 13.86 -5.85
C LEU A 57 16.19 13.63 -7.31
N MET A 58 15.22 14.41 -7.80
CA MET A 58 14.73 14.36 -9.18
C MET A 58 15.77 14.93 -10.18
N GLU A 59 16.72 15.76 -9.73
CA GLU A 59 17.88 16.18 -10.53
C GLU A 59 18.78 14.99 -10.91
N ASN A 60 18.77 13.95 -10.08
CA ASN A 60 19.49 12.72 -10.35
C ASN A 60 18.69 11.85 -11.32
N LYS A 61 18.67 12.24 -12.61
CA LYS A 61 18.01 11.55 -13.73
C LYS A 61 18.28 10.03 -13.79
N LYS A 62 19.35 9.54 -13.13
CA LYS A 62 19.69 8.12 -12.98
C LYS A 62 18.70 7.33 -12.10
N LEU A 63 18.17 7.91 -11.01
CA LEU A 63 17.21 7.24 -10.12
C LEU A 63 15.87 6.97 -10.82
N LEU A 64 15.35 7.96 -11.55
CA LEU A 64 14.12 7.83 -12.34
C LEU A 64 14.25 6.85 -13.51
N LYS A 65 15.46 6.64 -14.05
CA LYS A 65 15.71 5.63 -15.07
C LYS A 65 15.75 4.21 -14.49
N ARG A 66 16.24 4.03 -13.25
CA ARG A 66 16.28 2.73 -12.56
C ARG A 66 14.88 2.20 -12.26
N PHE A 67 14.01 3.09 -11.78
CA PHE A 67 12.63 2.75 -11.51
C PHE A 67 11.76 3.20 -12.69
N ARG A 68 11.56 2.30 -13.68
CA ARG A 68 10.61 2.52 -14.78
C ARG A 68 9.23 2.83 -14.18
N SER A 69 8.92 4.12 -14.00
CA SER A 69 7.75 4.59 -13.25
C SER A 69 6.46 3.92 -13.70
N ARG A 70 5.96 2.98 -12.89
CA ARG A 70 4.57 2.58 -12.83
C ARG A 70 3.90 3.45 -11.76
N GLU A 71 3.17 4.46 -12.20
CA GLU A 71 2.31 5.33 -11.37
C GLU A 71 3.03 6.31 -10.41
N ARG A 72 3.08 7.58 -10.81
CA ARG A 72 3.43 8.71 -9.93
C ARG A 72 2.19 9.11 -9.13
N CYS A 73 2.30 9.19 -7.81
CA CYS A 73 1.22 9.74 -6.99
C CYS A 73 1.30 11.27 -6.98
N SER A 74 0.15 11.94 -6.84
CA SER A 74 0.03 13.41 -6.78
C SER A 74 0.81 14.07 -5.64
N ASP A 75 1.29 13.26 -4.69
CA ASP A 75 1.79 13.69 -3.40
C ASP A 75 3.34 13.62 -3.33
N GLY A 76 4.01 13.54 -4.48
CA GLY A 76 5.49 13.54 -4.52
C GLY A 76 6.11 12.22 -4.03
N VAL A 77 5.50 11.09 -4.39
CA VAL A 77 5.99 9.75 -4.06
C VAL A 77 5.92 8.84 -5.29
N VAL A 78 6.92 7.98 -5.46
CA VAL A 78 6.95 6.93 -6.48
C VAL A 78 6.71 5.57 -5.82
N ILE A 79 5.74 4.82 -6.35
CA ILE A 79 5.56 3.42 -6.01
C ILE A 79 6.57 2.61 -6.83
N VAL A 80 7.54 1.99 -6.15
CA VAL A 80 8.57 1.19 -6.82
C VAL A 80 7.99 -0.15 -7.28
N ASP A 81 7.30 -0.84 -6.38
CA ASP A 81 6.57 -2.08 -6.66
C ASP A 81 5.43 -2.26 -5.66
N ALA A 82 4.43 -3.04 -6.05
CA ALA A 82 3.26 -3.37 -5.25
C ALA A 82 2.93 -4.86 -5.39
N ARG A 83 3.07 -5.59 -4.29
CA ARG A 83 2.79 -7.03 -4.19
C ARG A 83 1.59 -7.27 -3.28
N ARG A 84 1.01 -8.46 -3.36
CA ARG A 84 -0.16 -8.80 -2.54
C ARG A 84 -0.13 -10.28 -2.18
N THR A 85 -0.53 -10.59 -0.96
CA THR A 85 -0.62 -11.97 -0.53
C THR A 85 -1.81 -12.68 -1.19
N SER A 86 -1.84 -14.00 -1.09
CA SER A 86 -3.07 -14.78 -1.22
C SER A 86 -4.10 -14.38 -0.15
N LYS A 87 -5.34 -14.83 -0.33
CA LYS A 87 -6.44 -14.57 0.62
C LYS A 87 -6.50 -15.69 1.64
N LYS A 88 -6.36 -15.36 2.92
CA LYS A 88 -6.40 -16.34 4.02
C LYS A 88 -7.50 -16.00 5.01
N ARG A 89 -8.12 -17.00 5.64
CA ARG A 89 -9.23 -16.82 6.60
C ARG A 89 -8.74 -17.11 8.01
N GLY A 90 -9.37 -16.46 8.99
CA GLY A 90 -9.24 -16.78 10.40
C GLY A 90 -8.76 -15.59 11.22
N PRO A 91 -8.61 -15.75 12.54
CA PRO A 91 -8.06 -14.73 13.43
C PRO A 91 -6.53 -14.60 13.33
N ASN A 92 -5.85 -15.65 12.88
CA ASN A 92 -4.39 -15.70 12.70
C ASN A 92 -4.02 -16.25 11.31
N PRO A 93 -4.30 -15.54 10.22
CA PRO A 93 -4.07 -16.04 8.87
C PRO A 93 -2.56 -16.06 8.56
N HIS A 94 -2.03 -17.25 8.28
CA HIS A 94 -0.66 -17.46 7.81
C HIS A 94 -0.59 -17.42 6.29
N PHE A 95 0.23 -16.52 5.76
CA PHE A 95 0.52 -16.34 4.35
C PHE A 95 1.84 -17.03 3.99
N ASN A 96 2.92 -16.68 4.70
CA ASN A 96 4.30 -17.10 4.41
C ASN A 96 4.66 -16.86 2.93
N GLU A 97 4.49 -15.63 2.47
CA GLU A 97 4.72 -15.25 1.07
C GLU A 97 5.84 -14.20 0.99
N ASP A 98 6.83 -14.48 0.15
CA ASP A 98 8.01 -13.63 -0.09
C ASP A 98 7.78 -12.62 -1.21
N PHE A 99 8.17 -11.37 -0.95
CA PHE A 99 8.15 -10.29 -1.92
C PHE A 99 9.54 -9.69 -2.09
N HIS A 100 10.04 -9.71 -3.33
CA HIS A 100 11.36 -9.21 -3.68
C HIS A 100 11.22 -7.83 -4.34
N PHE A 101 11.77 -6.80 -3.70
CA PHE A 101 11.76 -5.43 -4.21
C PHE A 101 13.15 -5.08 -4.77
N THR A 102 13.22 -4.94 -6.09
CA THR A 102 14.45 -4.62 -6.82
C THR A 102 14.18 -3.55 -7.89
N PRO A 103 15.20 -2.81 -8.33
CA PRO A 103 16.56 -2.74 -7.80
C PRO A 103 16.67 -1.63 -6.74
N LEU A 104 16.80 -1.95 -5.45
CA LEU A 104 16.93 -0.99 -4.35
C LEU A 104 18.36 -0.99 -3.80
N ILE A 105 19.04 0.17 -3.82
CA ILE A 105 20.30 0.33 -3.08
C ILE A 105 20.01 0.68 -1.61
N ALA A 106 20.96 0.49 -0.70
CA ALA A 106 20.77 0.76 0.73
C ALA A 106 20.22 2.16 1.02
N ARG A 107 20.69 3.17 0.27
CA ARG A 107 20.18 4.55 0.36
C ARG A 107 18.69 4.65 0.01
N ASP A 108 18.24 3.96 -1.04
CA ASP A 108 16.83 3.95 -1.44
C ASP A 108 15.99 3.31 -0.33
N VAL A 109 16.46 2.19 0.23
CA VAL A 109 15.79 1.52 1.35
C VAL A 109 15.65 2.47 2.52
N LYS A 110 16.73 3.12 2.98
CA LYS A 110 16.72 4.03 4.13
C LYS A 110 15.85 5.27 3.94
N MET A 111 15.71 5.76 2.71
CA MET A 111 14.87 6.93 2.41
C MET A 111 13.41 6.58 2.12
N GLY A 112 13.13 5.33 1.77
CA GLY A 112 11.80 4.87 1.40
C GLY A 112 10.93 4.48 2.59
N LYS A 113 9.80 3.85 2.26
CA LYS A 113 8.85 3.32 3.23
C LYS A 113 8.19 2.06 2.72
N LEU A 114 8.06 1.05 3.58
CA LEU A 114 7.17 -0.08 3.34
C LEU A 114 5.76 0.26 3.83
N ILE A 115 4.77 0.06 2.98
CA ILE A 115 3.36 0.27 3.27
C ILE A 115 2.63 -1.05 3.14
N PHE A 116 1.92 -1.43 4.19
CA PHE A 116 1.07 -2.63 4.22
C PHE A 116 -0.38 -2.21 4.36
N GLU A 117 -1.15 -2.29 3.28
CA GLU A 117 -2.58 -2.04 3.29
C GLU A 117 -3.32 -3.36 3.53
N ILE A 118 -4.04 -3.44 4.64
CA ILE A 118 -4.76 -4.65 5.03
C ILE A 118 -6.21 -4.52 4.58
N TYR A 119 -6.71 -5.58 3.95
CA TYR A 119 -8.07 -5.61 3.46
C TYR A 119 -8.81 -6.87 3.88
N GLU A 120 -10.05 -6.68 4.27
CA GLU A 120 -11.05 -7.73 4.30
C GLU A 120 -11.58 -7.97 2.88
N VAL A 121 -11.66 -9.25 2.50
CA VAL A 121 -12.13 -9.67 1.18
C VAL A 121 -13.38 -10.54 1.33
N LYS A 122 -14.51 -10.01 0.87
CA LYS A 122 -15.78 -10.73 0.66
C LYS A 122 -15.90 -11.08 -0.82
N LYS A 123 -16.84 -11.96 -1.20
CA LYS A 123 -17.02 -12.46 -2.58
C LYS A 123 -16.90 -11.35 -3.65
N LYS A 124 -17.77 -10.33 -3.56
CA LYS A 124 -17.82 -9.20 -4.52
C LYS A 124 -17.27 -7.88 -3.97
N HIS A 125 -16.91 -7.82 -2.69
CA HIS A 125 -16.54 -6.57 -2.02
C HIS A 125 -15.22 -6.70 -1.26
N LYS A 126 -14.44 -5.62 -1.28
CA LYS A 126 -13.19 -5.48 -0.54
C LYS A 126 -13.34 -4.29 0.40
N SER A 127 -13.15 -4.52 1.71
CA SER A 127 -13.22 -3.49 2.75
C SER A 127 -11.81 -3.23 3.28
N PHE A 128 -11.43 -1.97 3.36
CA PHE A 128 -10.13 -1.57 3.89
C PHE A 128 -10.17 -1.62 5.42
N LEU A 129 -9.20 -2.32 6.01
CA LEU A 129 -9.08 -2.45 7.47
C LEU A 129 -8.12 -1.41 8.04
N GLY A 130 -7.05 -1.09 7.32
CA GLY A 130 -6.10 -0.06 7.71
C GLY A 130 -4.76 -0.17 7.01
N THR A 131 -3.85 0.74 7.36
CA THR A 131 -2.48 0.79 6.85
C THR A 131 -1.50 0.64 7.99
N ILE A 132 -0.44 -0.13 7.76
CA ILE A 132 0.78 -0.15 8.57
C ILE A 132 1.90 0.43 7.72
N GLU A 133 2.75 1.23 8.32
CA GLU A 133 3.89 1.85 7.65
C GLU A 133 5.17 1.57 8.44
N LEU A 134 6.24 1.18 7.76
CA LEU A 134 7.57 1.00 8.35
C LEU A 134 8.56 1.88 7.58
N CYS A 135 9.12 2.89 8.25
CA CYS A 135 10.08 3.79 7.63
C CYS A 135 11.36 3.03 7.27
N GLY A 136 11.92 3.36 6.11
CA GLY A 136 13.18 2.80 5.65
C GLY A 136 14.33 2.96 6.64
N SER A 137 14.36 4.09 7.35
CA SER A 137 15.35 4.39 8.39
C SER A 137 15.36 3.37 9.52
N GLU A 138 14.21 2.79 9.84
CA GLU A 138 13.99 1.80 10.90
C GLU A 138 14.34 0.37 10.46
N ILE A 139 14.55 0.13 9.17
CA ILE A 139 14.89 -1.20 8.65
C ILE A 139 16.37 -1.49 8.89
N GLU A 140 16.69 -2.52 9.67
CA GLU A 140 18.07 -3.03 9.76
C GLU A 140 18.46 -3.71 8.44
N LEU A 141 19.62 -3.32 7.90
CA LEU A 141 20.10 -3.77 6.59
C LEU A 141 21.24 -4.78 6.70
N LYS A 142 21.87 -4.88 7.88
CA LYS A 142 23.03 -5.76 8.09
C LYS A 142 22.64 -7.20 8.40
N CYS A 143 21.41 -7.44 8.84
CA CYS A 143 20.93 -8.77 9.19
C CYS A 143 19.44 -8.95 8.86
N ASP A 144 19.03 -10.21 8.81
CA ASP A 144 17.64 -10.61 8.63
C ASP A 144 16.89 -10.30 9.94
N MET A 145 15.89 -9.43 9.89
CA MET A 145 15.17 -8.97 11.08
C MET A 145 13.67 -9.26 11.00
N ALA A 146 13.10 -9.73 12.11
CA ALA A 146 11.67 -9.92 12.29
C ALA A 146 11.04 -8.66 12.89
N TYR A 147 9.88 -8.26 12.37
CA TYR A 147 9.13 -7.11 12.85
C TYR A 147 7.69 -7.51 13.16
N SER A 148 7.21 -7.09 14.32
CA SER A 148 5.79 -7.15 14.71
C SER A 148 5.22 -5.75 14.66
N LEU A 149 4.46 -5.47 13.60
CA LEU A 149 3.95 -4.14 13.29
C LEU A 149 2.47 -4.03 13.60
N TYR A 150 2.04 -2.92 14.18
CA TYR A 150 0.68 -2.74 14.65
C TYR A 150 -0.17 -1.96 13.65
N LEU A 151 -1.39 -2.42 13.41
CA LEU A 151 -2.39 -1.67 12.67
C LEU A 151 -2.88 -0.51 13.51
N HIS A 152 -2.40 0.70 13.22
CA HIS A 152 -2.97 1.90 13.81
C HIS A 152 -4.42 2.06 13.33
N ASN A 153 -5.35 2.16 14.29
CA ASN A 153 -6.76 2.40 14.01
C ASN A 153 -6.88 3.80 13.38
N PRO A 154 -7.42 3.95 12.16
CA PRO A 154 -7.69 5.25 11.58
C PRO A 154 -9.01 5.81 12.14
N THR A 155 -9.14 5.94 13.46
CA THR A 155 -10.10 6.89 14.06
C THR A 155 -9.49 8.29 14.05
N ALA A 156 -9.08 8.72 12.85
CA ALA A 156 -9.02 10.12 12.47
C ALA A 156 -9.80 10.17 11.15
N PRO A 157 -10.85 11.00 11.04
CA PRO A 157 -11.62 11.09 9.81
C PRO A 157 -10.70 11.62 8.71
N ARG A 158 -10.12 10.71 7.92
CA ARG A 158 -9.60 11.07 6.61
C ARG A 158 -10.83 11.46 5.79
N LEU A 159 -11.09 12.78 5.78
CA LEU A 159 -12.05 13.44 4.90
C LEU A 159 -12.13 12.65 3.60
N ARG A 160 -13.29 12.03 3.38
CA ARG A 160 -13.66 11.42 2.11
C ARG A 160 -13.35 12.45 1.03
N ARG A 161 -12.22 12.32 0.34
CA ARG A 161 -11.95 13.07 -0.89
C ARG A 161 -13.03 12.62 -1.87
N ARG A 162 -14.10 13.43 -1.96
CA ARG A 162 -15.16 13.33 -2.94
C ARG A 162 -14.49 13.18 -4.30
N ARG A 163 -14.55 11.98 -4.88
CA ARG A 163 -14.27 11.78 -6.29
C ARG A 163 -15.34 12.56 -7.04
N HIS A 164 -15.01 13.78 -7.47
CA HIS A 164 -15.81 14.49 -8.46
C HIS A 164 -15.76 13.68 -9.76
N HIS A 165 -16.78 12.84 -9.96
CA HIS A 165 -17.13 12.34 -11.28
C HIS A 165 -17.53 13.54 -12.14
N ARG A 166 -16.58 14.10 -12.88
CA ARG A 166 -16.90 14.96 -14.03
C ARG A 166 -17.47 14.06 -15.13
N HIS A 167 -18.79 13.94 -15.15
CA HIS A 167 -19.53 13.55 -16.35
C HIS A 167 -19.26 14.59 -17.44
N ARG A 168 -18.30 14.32 -18.33
CA ARG A 168 -18.28 14.94 -19.66
C ARG A 168 -19.43 14.35 -20.46
N ARG A 169 -20.61 14.97 -20.35
CA ARG A 169 -21.69 14.77 -21.32
C ARG A 169 -21.22 15.33 -22.67
N ARG A 170 -21.06 14.43 -23.63
CA ARG A 170 -21.03 14.74 -25.06
C ARG A 170 -22.32 15.49 -25.39
N ARG A 171 -22.23 16.76 -25.82
CA ARG A 171 -23.32 17.43 -26.54
C ARG A 171 -22.98 17.42 -28.02
N HIS A 172 -23.90 16.82 -28.77
CA HIS A 172 -23.96 16.77 -30.21
C HIS A 172 -23.84 18.18 -30.80
N ARG A 173 -22.91 18.34 -31.75
CA ARG A 173 -22.92 19.42 -32.74
C ARG A 173 -23.63 18.86 -33.97
N ARG A 174 -24.87 19.28 -34.22
CA ARG A 174 -25.50 19.27 -35.55
C ARG A 174 -26.51 20.40 -35.67
N HIS A 175 -26.22 21.27 -36.65
CA HIS A 175 -27.06 22.13 -37.48
C HIS A 175 -28.04 23.13 -36.85
N HIS A 176 -27.81 24.42 -37.16
CA HIS A 176 -28.65 25.17 -38.09
C HIS A 176 -27.85 26.34 -38.70
N ARG A 177 -27.56 26.26 -40.01
CA ARG A 177 -27.36 27.43 -40.86
C ARG A 177 -28.75 27.79 -41.36
N THR A 178 -29.24 28.97 -41.01
CA THR A 178 -30.39 29.59 -41.67
C THR A 178 -29.93 30.10 -43.03
N VAL A 179 -30.63 29.62 -44.05
CA VAL A 179 -30.58 30.09 -45.43
C VAL A 179 -31.55 31.26 -45.52
N SER A 180 -31.09 32.33 -46.17
CA SER A 180 -31.87 33.45 -46.68
C SER A 180 -33.01 32.95 -47.57
N ASP A 181 -34.20 33.54 -47.47
CA ASP A 181 -35.05 33.87 -48.63
C ASP A 181 -36.33 34.58 -48.16
N LEU A 182 -36.66 35.64 -48.91
CA LEU A 182 -37.83 36.53 -48.92
C LEU A 182 -37.92 37.64 -47.85
#